data_AF-A0A4S3JKE2-F1
#
_entry.id   AF-A0A4S3JKE2-F1
#
_cell.length_a   1.000
_cell.length_b   1.000
_cell.length_c   1.000
_cell.angle_alpha   90.00
_cell.angle_beta   90.00
_cell.angle_gamma   90.00
#
_symmetry.space_group_name_H-M   'P 1'
#
loop_
_entity.id
_entity.type
_entity.pdbx_description
1 polymer ?
#
loop_
_entity_poly.entity_id
_entity_poly.type
_entity_poly.pdbx_seq_one_letter_code
_entity_poly.pdbx_strand_id
1 'polypeptide(L)'
;MQGTRLAYVFASLNSARLALVVLSSECMIFQRAAEEHVSIVGDESCLAEEFFMKQRTFQSRLRDWHAAFIDFIKSSQEPHTNGAALLLTYHAAARIFVSTCLTRSEMIYDAYMADFQTIVEQSNSYMDATVGTAGAQPPFTFEMGAGASLFLTALKCRDRAIRQKALDLMRRAPPVQGFYKCAPGVTLAEKVSELEDAFSLTLAEDRHNVDLIGSSSAATEDGDIKNSVLNRTSDESHPNHGIDTRPHCPDRVVRIGAK
;
A
#
# COMPACT_ATOMS: atom_id res chain seq x y z
N MET A 1 -25.06 11.42 8.47
CA MET A 1 -25.35 12.46 7.45
C MET A 1 -25.33 11.79 6.09
N GLN A 2 -26.45 11.83 5.35
CA GLN A 2 -26.54 11.26 4.00
C GLN A 2 -25.64 12.05 3.05
N GLY A 3 -24.61 11.38 2.52
CA GLY A 3 -23.71 11.95 1.54
C GLY A 3 -24.42 12.12 0.22
N THR A 4 -24.67 13.36 -0.18
CA THR A 4 -25.09 13.70 -1.54
C THR A 4 -24.04 13.14 -2.50
N ARG A 5 -24.46 12.23 -3.39
CA ARG A 5 -23.59 11.68 -4.43
C ARG A 5 -23.11 12.84 -5.30
N LEU A 6 -21.85 13.25 -5.14
CA LEU A 6 -21.23 14.25 -6.01
C LEU A 6 -21.08 13.61 -7.40
N ALA A 7 -22.02 13.92 -8.30
CA ALA A 7 -21.87 13.59 -9.71
C ALA A 7 -20.81 14.54 -10.29
N TYR A 8 -19.61 14.01 -10.51
CA TYR A 8 -18.55 14.77 -11.15
C TYR A 8 -18.91 15.01 -12.63
N VAL A 9 -18.78 16.26 -13.08
CA VAL A 9 -18.83 16.66 -14.49
C VAL A 9 -17.74 17.68 -14.68
N PHE A 10 -16.78 17.40 -15.57
CA PHE A 10 -15.63 18.27 -15.78
C PHE A 10 -15.78 19.08 -17.06
N ALA A 11 -15.63 20.39 -16.95
CA ALA A 11 -15.60 21.30 -18.10
C ALA A 11 -14.17 21.59 -18.59
N SER A 12 -13.17 21.22 -17.78
CA SER A 12 -11.76 21.42 -18.10
C SER A 12 -10.86 20.48 -17.29
N LEU A 13 -9.64 20.28 -17.78
CA LEU A 13 -8.59 19.56 -17.05
C LEU A 13 -8.31 20.18 -15.67
N ASN A 14 -8.37 21.52 -15.56
CA ASN A 14 -8.18 22.22 -14.29
C ASN A 14 -9.29 21.90 -13.29
N SER A 15 -10.55 21.83 -13.74
CA SER A 15 -11.67 21.44 -12.87
C SER A 15 -11.52 20.00 -12.34
N ALA A 16 -11.07 19.07 -13.18
CA ALA A 16 -10.77 17.70 -12.78
C ALA A 16 -9.61 17.64 -11.77
N ARG A 17 -8.54 18.40 -12.02
CA ARG A 17 -7.38 18.52 -11.13
C ARG A 17 -7.78 19.03 -9.75
N LEU A 18 -8.50 20.14 -9.67
CA LEU A 18 -8.91 20.73 -8.40
C LEU A 18 -9.76 19.75 -7.59
N ALA A 19 -10.71 19.07 -8.25
CA ALA A 19 -11.52 18.04 -7.61
C ALA A 19 -10.68 16.87 -7.07
N LEU A 20 -9.67 16.41 -7.82
CA LEU A 20 -8.78 15.34 -7.40
C LEU A 20 -7.87 15.77 -6.23
N VAL A 21 -7.37 17.01 -6.25
CA VAL A 21 -6.53 17.54 -5.17
C VAL A 21 -7.29 17.60 -3.86
N VAL A 22 -8.53 18.08 -3.87
CA VAL A 22 -9.40 18.08 -2.70
C VAL A 22 -9.69 16.66 -2.23
N LEU A 23 -10.05 15.76 -3.15
CA LEU A 23 -10.31 14.37 -2.79
C LEU A 23 -9.07 13.69 -2.19
N SER A 24 -7.89 13.91 -2.78
CA SER A 24 -6.62 13.35 -2.31
C SER A 24 -6.22 13.89 -0.94
N SER A 25 -6.40 15.19 -0.68
CA SER A 25 -6.07 15.77 0.63
C SER A 25 -6.98 15.21 1.74
N GLU A 26 -8.28 15.05 1.46
CA GLU A 26 -9.21 14.39 2.38
C GLU A 26 -8.83 12.93 2.63
N CYS A 27 -8.41 12.20 1.58
CA CYS A 27 -7.93 10.83 1.69
C CYS A 27 -6.65 10.74 2.55
N MET A 28 -5.69 11.65 2.37
CA MET A 28 -4.46 11.69 3.18
C MET A 28 -4.74 12.00 4.66
N ILE A 29 -5.67 12.92 4.95
CA ILE A 29 -6.08 13.22 6.33
C ILE A 29 -6.75 11.98 6.95
N PHE A 30 -7.61 11.30 6.20
CA PHE A 30 -8.24 10.07 6.64
C PHE A 30 -7.23 8.95 6.90
N GLN A 31 -6.26 8.76 5.99
CA GLN A 31 -5.21 7.77 6.15
C GLN A 31 -4.43 7.97 7.46
N ARG A 32 -4.01 9.21 7.76
CA ARG A 32 -3.29 9.48 9.02
C ARG A 32 -4.11 9.14 10.25
N ALA A 33 -5.39 9.52 10.26
CA ALA A 33 -6.29 9.20 11.36
C ALA A 33 -6.51 7.68 11.49
N ALA A 34 -6.59 6.97 10.36
CA ALA A 34 -6.70 5.52 10.34
C ALA A 34 -5.43 4.84 10.85
N GLU A 35 -4.24 5.26 10.39
CA GLU A 35 -2.95 4.73 10.85
C GLU A 35 -2.74 4.95 12.35
N GLU A 36 -3.09 6.13 12.87
CA GLU A 36 -3.03 6.43 14.30
C GLU A 36 -3.97 5.52 15.10
N HIS A 37 -5.22 5.38 14.66
CA HIS A 37 -6.19 4.51 15.34
C HIS A 37 -5.78 3.04 15.28
N VAL A 38 -5.35 2.56 14.11
CA VAL A 38 -4.80 1.23 13.91
C VAL A 38 -3.62 1.02 14.85
N SER A 39 -2.69 1.98 14.96
CA SER A 39 -1.53 1.93 15.87
C SER A 39 -1.94 1.75 17.34
N ILE A 40 -2.91 2.52 17.80
CA ILE A 40 -3.41 2.52 19.19
C ILE A 40 -4.13 1.21 19.54
N VAL A 41 -5.01 0.74 18.66
CA VAL A 41 -5.91 -0.38 18.95
C VAL A 41 -5.20 -1.74 18.83
N GLY A 42 -4.12 -1.83 18.05
CA GLY A 42 -3.31 -3.05 17.97
C GLY A 42 -3.91 -4.15 17.08
N ASP A 43 -5.23 -4.31 17.11
CA ASP A 43 -5.99 -5.30 16.34
C ASP A 43 -6.99 -4.63 15.39
N GLU A 44 -6.95 -5.03 14.11
CA GLU A 44 -7.86 -4.56 13.05
C GLU A 44 -9.33 -4.90 13.34
N SER A 45 -9.58 -5.95 14.13
CA SER A 45 -10.94 -6.39 14.49
C SER A 45 -11.71 -5.39 15.36
N CYS A 46 -10.98 -4.47 16.01
CA CYS A 46 -11.51 -3.45 16.90
C CYS A 46 -11.66 -2.07 16.22
N LEU A 47 -11.49 -1.99 14.90
CA LEU A 47 -11.72 -0.75 14.15
C LEU A 47 -13.20 -0.38 14.15
N ALA A 48 -13.48 0.89 14.49
CA ALA A 48 -14.84 1.39 14.50
C ALA A 48 -15.44 1.37 13.08
N GLU A 49 -16.72 0.94 12.99
CA GLU A 49 -17.49 0.85 11.73
C GLU A 49 -17.46 2.15 10.90
N GLU A 50 -17.30 3.29 11.57
CA GLU A 50 -17.17 4.60 10.92
C GLU A 50 -15.98 4.68 9.95
N PHE A 51 -14.86 4.03 10.25
CA PHE A 51 -13.68 4.02 9.39
C PHE A 51 -13.94 3.25 8.09
N PHE A 52 -14.57 2.08 8.18
CA PHE A 52 -14.94 1.29 7.00
C PHE A 52 -15.97 2.02 6.13
N MET A 53 -16.97 2.66 6.75
CA MET A 53 -17.95 3.46 6.03
C MET A 53 -17.30 4.67 5.32
N LYS A 54 -16.34 5.32 5.97
CA LYS A 54 -15.60 6.44 5.40
C LYS A 54 -14.67 6.00 4.27
N GLN A 55 -13.98 4.87 4.42
CA GLN A 55 -13.17 4.25 3.37
C GLN A 55 -14.01 3.96 2.11
N ARG A 56 -15.16 3.29 2.27
CA ARG A 56 -16.09 2.99 1.16
C ARG A 56 -16.58 4.25 0.46
N THR A 57 -16.82 5.32 1.22
CA THR A 57 -17.22 6.62 0.68
C THR A 57 -16.13 7.21 -0.21
N PHE A 58 -14.87 7.21 0.25
CA PHE A 58 -13.74 7.67 -0.57
C PHE A 58 -13.52 6.80 -1.82
N GLN A 59 -13.60 5.47 -1.68
CA GLN A 59 -13.51 4.56 -2.83
C GLN A 59 -14.61 4.84 -3.86
N SER A 60 -15.85 5.12 -3.43
CA SER A 60 -16.92 5.51 -4.35
C SER A 60 -16.61 6.82 -5.05
N ARG A 61 -16.21 7.85 -4.32
CA ARG A 61 -15.88 9.17 -4.89
C ARG A 61 -14.72 9.09 -5.87
N LEU A 62 -13.70 8.28 -5.59
CA LEU A 62 -12.57 8.03 -6.52
C LEU A 62 -13.04 7.31 -7.80
N ARG A 63 -13.97 6.36 -7.70
CA ARG A 63 -14.56 5.71 -8.88
C ARG A 63 -15.39 6.69 -9.71
N ASP A 64 -16.24 7.46 -9.05
CA ASP A 64 -17.13 8.44 -9.70
C ASP A 64 -16.30 9.55 -10.37
N TRP A 65 -15.24 10.03 -9.72
CA TRP A 65 -14.29 10.98 -10.29
C TRP A 65 -13.62 10.40 -11.55
N HIS A 66 -13.15 9.16 -11.49
CA HIS A 66 -12.47 8.52 -12.63
C HIS A 66 -13.40 8.32 -13.82
N ALA A 67 -14.63 7.84 -13.58
CA ALA A 67 -15.61 7.68 -14.66
C ALA A 67 -15.86 9.01 -15.38
N ALA A 68 -16.17 10.07 -14.63
CA ALA A 68 -16.37 11.40 -15.19
C ALA A 68 -15.12 11.96 -15.90
N PHE A 69 -13.93 11.66 -15.38
CA PHE A 69 -12.68 12.10 -15.98
C PHE A 69 -12.41 11.40 -17.32
N ILE A 70 -12.64 10.10 -17.40
CA ILE A 70 -12.49 9.33 -18.63
C ILE A 70 -13.49 9.82 -19.69
N ASP A 71 -14.74 10.08 -19.30
CA ASP A 71 -15.76 10.61 -20.21
C ASP A 71 -15.37 12.00 -20.72
N PHE A 72 -14.87 12.88 -19.84
CA PHE A 72 -14.33 14.19 -20.22
C PHE A 72 -13.19 14.07 -21.24
N ILE A 73 -12.18 13.24 -20.98
CA ILE A 73 -11.04 13.05 -21.89
C ILE A 73 -11.49 12.50 -23.25
N LYS A 74 -12.42 11.53 -23.28
CA LYS A 74 -12.95 10.97 -24.53
C LYS A 74 -13.73 11.99 -25.35
N SER A 75 -14.43 12.91 -24.69
CA SER A 75 -15.22 13.96 -25.35
C SER A 75 -14.39 15.17 -25.79
N SER A 76 -13.19 15.33 -25.25
CA SER A 76 -12.32 16.45 -25.58
C SER A 76 -11.65 16.26 -26.93
N GLN A 77 -11.59 17.32 -27.73
CA GLN A 77 -10.82 17.35 -28.99
C GLN A 77 -9.36 17.75 -28.77
N GLU A 78 -9.01 18.21 -27.56
CA GLU A 78 -7.68 18.71 -27.22
C GLU A 78 -6.76 17.58 -26.72
N PRO A 79 -5.49 17.53 -27.16
CA PRO A 79 -4.51 16.60 -26.63
C PRO A 79 -4.10 17.00 -25.20
N HIS A 80 -4.86 16.54 -24.20
CA HIS A 80 -4.56 16.74 -22.77
C HIS A 80 -3.54 15.74 -22.22
N THR A 81 -2.68 15.15 -23.06
CA THR A 81 -1.90 13.94 -22.77
C THR A 81 -1.11 14.03 -21.47
N ASN A 82 -0.38 15.13 -21.25
CA ASN A 82 0.57 15.24 -20.13
C ASN A 82 -0.19 15.39 -18.81
N GLY A 83 -1.11 16.36 -18.76
CA GLY A 83 -1.86 16.64 -17.56
C GLY A 83 -2.86 15.53 -17.23
N ALA A 84 -3.40 14.83 -18.22
CA ALA A 84 -4.24 13.66 -18.01
C ALA A 84 -3.45 12.50 -17.41
N ALA A 85 -2.26 12.19 -17.96
CA ALA A 85 -1.38 11.15 -17.43
C ALA A 85 -1.00 11.43 -15.96
N LEU A 86 -0.68 12.68 -15.63
CA LEU A 86 -0.41 13.06 -14.26
C LEU A 86 -1.63 12.86 -13.34
N LEU A 87 -2.83 13.24 -13.77
CA LEU A 87 -4.04 13.03 -12.95
C LEU A 87 -4.37 11.54 -12.74
N LEU A 88 -4.18 10.71 -13.77
CA LEU A 88 -4.35 9.25 -13.64
C LEU A 88 -3.30 8.64 -12.68
N THR A 89 -2.08 9.16 -12.70
CA THR A 89 -1.01 8.79 -11.75
C THR A 89 -1.42 9.06 -10.30
N TYR A 90 -1.96 10.25 -10.03
CA TYR A 90 -2.43 10.62 -8.69
C TYR A 90 -3.68 9.84 -8.26
N HIS A 91 -4.61 9.60 -9.19
CA HIS A 91 -5.81 8.82 -8.93
C HIS A 91 -5.50 7.38 -8.54
N ALA A 92 -4.61 6.70 -9.27
CA ALA A 92 -4.16 5.36 -8.94
C ALA A 92 -3.49 5.31 -7.55
N ALA A 93 -2.63 6.28 -7.24
CA ALA A 93 -2.01 6.37 -5.91
C ALA A 93 -3.05 6.59 -4.79
N ALA A 94 -4.03 7.48 -5.00
CA ALA A 94 -5.10 7.72 -4.03
C ALA A 94 -5.97 6.47 -3.80
N ARG A 95 -6.23 5.69 -4.85
CA ARG A 95 -6.94 4.41 -4.75
C ARG A 95 -6.21 3.41 -3.87
N ILE A 96 -4.89 3.28 -4.05
CA ILE A 96 -4.04 2.43 -3.22
C ILE A 96 -4.14 2.90 -1.77
N PHE A 97 -3.82 4.17 -1.49
CA PHE A 97 -3.83 4.71 -0.13
C PHE A 97 -5.13 4.46 0.61
N VAL A 98 -6.26 4.85 0.00
CA VAL A 98 -7.58 4.69 0.64
C VAL A 98 -7.88 3.22 0.88
N SER A 99 -7.53 2.33 -0.04
CA SER A 99 -7.93 0.94 0.08
C SER A 99 -7.08 0.14 1.07
N THR A 100 -5.87 0.61 1.37
CA THR A 100 -4.93 -0.07 2.27
C THR A 100 -4.83 0.58 3.65
N CYS A 101 -5.35 1.79 3.86
CA CYS A 101 -5.14 2.54 5.11
C CYS A 101 -5.76 1.95 6.38
N LEU A 102 -6.62 0.92 6.29
CA LEU A 102 -7.25 0.27 7.44
C LEU A 102 -6.59 -1.04 7.85
N THR A 103 -5.50 -1.45 7.18
CA THR A 103 -4.78 -2.68 7.51
C THR A 103 -3.30 -2.43 7.70
N ARG A 104 -2.68 -3.21 8.58
CA ARG A 104 -1.23 -3.26 8.80
C ARG A 104 -0.53 -4.26 7.88
N SER A 105 -1.30 -5.15 7.25
CA SER A 105 -0.74 -6.18 6.38
C SER A 105 -0.14 -5.56 5.13
N GLU A 106 1.18 -5.69 4.94
CA GLU A 106 1.84 -5.26 3.70
C GLU A 106 1.44 -6.12 2.49
N MET A 107 0.87 -7.31 2.70
CA MET A 107 0.37 -8.15 1.60
C MET A 107 -0.85 -7.55 0.90
N ILE A 108 -1.55 -6.59 1.52
CA ILE A 108 -2.72 -5.95 0.91
C ILE A 108 -2.36 -5.25 -0.41
N TYR A 109 -1.13 -4.76 -0.55
CA TYR A 109 -0.67 -4.04 -1.73
C TYR A 109 -0.62 -4.94 -2.98
N ASP A 110 -0.50 -6.26 -2.81
CA ASP A 110 -0.48 -7.22 -3.92
C ASP A 110 -1.79 -7.18 -4.75
N ALA A 111 -2.91 -6.80 -4.12
CA ALA A 111 -4.21 -6.67 -4.78
C ALA A 111 -4.29 -5.46 -5.74
N TYR A 112 -3.31 -4.55 -5.70
CA TYR A 112 -3.32 -3.28 -6.44
C TYR A 112 -2.21 -3.18 -7.50
N MET A 113 -1.75 -4.33 -8.01
CA MET A 113 -0.68 -4.38 -9.02
C MET A 113 -1.01 -3.54 -10.28
N ALA A 114 -2.27 -3.57 -10.73
CA ALA A 114 -2.72 -2.79 -11.88
C ALA A 114 -2.65 -1.27 -11.63
N ASP A 115 -2.95 -0.83 -10.41
CA ASP A 115 -2.85 0.58 -10.01
C ASP A 115 -1.35 1.01 -9.98
N PHE A 116 -0.45 0.17 -9.46
CA PHE A 116 1.00 0.43 -9.50
C PHE A 116 1.55 0.52 -10.93
N GLN A 117 1.11 -0.39 -11.81
CA GLN A 117 1.49 -0.35 -13.22
C GLN A 117 0.98 0.92 -13.91
N THR A 118 -0.26 1.33 -13.61
CA THR A 118 -0.82 2.59 -14.08
C THR A 118 0.03 3.78 -13.63
N ILE A 119 0.47 3.81 -12.37
CA ILE A 119 1.36 4.87 -11.88
C ILE A 119 2.63 4.95 -12.72
N VAL A 120 3.33 3.85 -12.97
CA VAL A 120 4.58 3.84 -13.73
C VAL A 120 4.37 4.26 -15.18
N GLU A 121 3.37 3.70 -15.86
CA GLU A 121 3.10 3.97 -17.27
C GLU A 121 2.70 5.42 -17.51
N GLN A 122 1.78 5.94 -16.69
CA GLN A 122 1.30 7.32 -16.81
C GLN A 122 2.38 8.32 -16.38
N SER A 123 3.20 7.98 -15.37
CA SER A 123 4.35 8.81 -14.99
C SER A 123 5.39 8.88 -16.11
N ASN A 124 5.70 7.77 -16.78
CA ASN A 124 6.62 7.78 -17.92
C ASN A 124 6.06 8.62 -19.07
N SER A 125 4.79 8.44 -19.42
CA SER A 125 4.13 9.26 -20.45
C SER A 125 4.13 10.75 -20.11
N TYR A 126 3.91 11.11 -18.84
CA TYR A 126 4.01 12.48 -18.37
C TYR A 126 5.43 13.02 -18.54
N MET A 127 6.44 12.28 -18.08
CA MET A 127 7.83 12.70 -18.16
C MET A 127 8.30 12.88 -19.60
N ASP A 128 8.02 11.90 -20.47
CA ASP A 128 8.44 11.97 -21.88
C ASP A 128 7.89 13.20 -22.59
N ALA A 129 6.71 13.69 -22.15
CA ALA A 129 6.09 14.87 -22.71
C ALA A 129 6.48 16.19 -22.02
N THR A 130 7.20 16.14 -20.89
CA THR A 130 7.76 17.32 -20.20
C THR A 130 9.28 17.45 -20.33
N VAL A 131 9.94 16.51 -21.02
CA VAL A 131 11.38 16.61 -21.32
C VAL A 131 11.65 17.92 -22.09
N GLY A 132 12.59 18.72 -21.58
CA GLY A 132 13.01 19.95 -22.23
C GLY A 132 13.83 19.70 -23.49
N THR A 133 14.10 20.75 -24.26
CA THR A 133 14.87 20.69 -25.53
C THR A 133 16.29 20.12 -25.37
N ALA A 134 16.86 20.19 -24.16
CA ALA A 134 18.15 19.61 -23.82
C ALA A 134 18.09 18.12 -23.42
N GLY A 135 16.94 17.46 -23.54
CA GLY A 135 16.74 16.06 -23.15
C GLY A 135 16.63 15.82 -21.65
N ALA A 136 16.64 16.89 -20.84
CA ALA A 136 16.53 16.84 -19.38
C ALA A 136 15.19 17.41 -18.90
N GLN A 137 14.72 16.89 -17.77
CA GLN A 137 13.60 17.48 -17.05
C GLN A 137 13.97 18.86 -16.49
N PRO A 138 13.01 19.79 -16.35
CA PRO A 138 13.28 21.07 -15.69
C PRO A 138 13.83 20.83 -14.28
N PRO A 139 14.73 21.68 -13.77
CA PRO A 139 15.37 21.48 -12.47
C PRO A 139 14.37 21.62 -11.30
N PHE A 140 13.26 22.33 -11.52
CA PHE A 140 12.21 22.56 -10.53
C PHE A 140 10.88 22.88 -11.23
N THR A 141 9.78 22.38 -10.64
CA THR A 141 8.41 22.76 -11.02
C THR A 141 7.61 23.12 -9.77
N PHE A 142 6.85 24.21 -9.82
CA PHE A 142 5.89 24.55 -8.75
C PHE A 142 4.66 23.64 -8.74
N GLU A 143 4.37 23.01 -9.88
CA GLU A 143 3.26 22.08 -10.05
C GLU A 143 3.55 20.73 -9.38
N MET A 144 2.47 20.05 -8.97
CA MET A 144 2.50 18.64 -8.59
C MET A 144 3.16 17.82 -9.70
N GLY A 145 3.99 16.86 -9.31
CA GLY A 145 4.67 15.96 -10.24
C GLY A 145 4.57 14.51 -9.79
N ALA A 146 4.97 13.57 -10.63
CA ALA A 146 4.77 12.14 -10.40
C ALA A 146 5.57 11.57 -9.20
N GLY A 147 6.52 12.32 -8.63
CA GLY A 147 7.48 11.84 -7.64
C GLY A 147 6.87 11.14 -6.42
N ALA A 148 5.81 11.69 -5.83
CA ALA A 148 5.18 11.10 -4.64
C ALA A 148 4.51 9.74 -4.94
N SER A 149 3.81 9.63 -6.07
CA SER A 149 3.16 8.38 -6.50
C SER A 149 4.19 7.31 -6.90
N LEU A 150 5.28 7.72 -7.56
CA LEU A 150 6.38 6.83 -7.89
C LEU A 150 7.09 6.32 -6.63
N PHE A 151 7.26 7.16 -5.62
CA PHE A 151 7.83 6.74 -4.34
C PHE A 151 6.95 5.75 -3.59
N LEU A 152 5.64 5.97 -3.54
CA LEU A 152 4.68 4.97 -3.05
C LEU A 152 4.89 3.63 -3.78
N THR A 153 5.03 3.67 -5.11
CA THR A 153 5.22 2.47 -5.93
C THR A 153 6.53 1.77 -5.61
N ALA A 154 7.63 2.52 -5.53
CA ALA A 154 8.95 1.98 -5.20
C ALA A 154 9.00 1.38 -3.78
N LEU A 155 8.19 1.88 -2.85
CA LEU A 155 8.20 1.44 -1.46
C LEU A 155 7.21 0.30 -1.16
N LYS A 156 6.05 0.28 -1.82
CA LYS A 156 4.93 -0.61 -1.45
C LYS A 156 4.62 -1.70 -2.47
N CYS A 157 5.12 -1.60 -3.70
CA CYS A 157 4.87 -2.62 -4.71
C CYS A 157 5.78 -3.84 -4.49
N ARG A 158 5.21 -5.06 -4.42
CA ARG A 158 6.01 -6.28 -4.25
C ARG A 158 6.68 -6.77 -5.55
N ASP A 159 6.24 -6.29 -6.71
CA ASP A 159 6.86 -6.63 -7.99
C ASP A 159 8.16 -5.84 -8.23
N ARG A 160 9.27 -6.58 -8.30
CA ARG A 160 10.62 -6.00 -8.45
C ARG A 160 10.77 -5.20 -9.74
N ALA A 161 10.17 -5.62 -10.84
CA ALA A 161 10.31 -4.94 -12.12
C ALA A 161 9.57 -3.59 -12.11
N ILE A 162 8.39 -3.53 -11.49
CA ILE A 162 7.63 -2.28 -11.30
C ILE A 162 8.36 -1.34 -10.33
N ARG A 163 8.87 -1.85 -9.20
CA ARG A 163 9.70 -1.04 -8.28
C ARG A 163 10.89 -0.41 -8.99
N GLN A 164 11.64 -1.21 -9.75
CA GLN A 164 12.82 -0.73 -10.46
C GLN A 164 12.46 0.36 -11.48
N LYS A 165 11.40 0.17 -12.27
CA LYS A 165 10.92 1.20 -13.20
C LYS A 165 10.53 2.48 -12.47
N ALA A 166 9.89 2.39 -11.30
CA ALA A 166 9.53 3.55 -10.51
C ALA A 166 10.77 4.31 -10.01
N LEU A 167 11.80 3.61 -9.53
CA LEU A 167 13.08 4.20 -9.13
C LEU A 167 13.78 4.89 -10.31
N ASP A 168 13.83 4.24 -11.47
CA ASP A 168 14.46 4.80 -12.68
C ASP A 168 13.76 6.09 -13.12
N LEU A 169 12.42 6.13 -13.06
CA LEU A 169 11.64 7.33 -13.31
C LEU A 169 11.92 8.42 -12.27
N MET A 170 12.00 8.09 -10.99
CA MET A 170 12.36 9.06 -9.93
C MET A 170 13.75 9.67 -10.12
N ARG A 171 14.73 8.90 -10.62
CA ARG A 171 16.07 9.43 -10.95
C ARG A 171 16.06 10.37 -12.15
N ARG A 172 15.14 10.17 -13.10
CA ARG A 172 14.95 11.05 -14.28
C ARG A 172 14.15 12.31 -13.97
N ALA A 173 13.30 12.27 -12.95
CA ALA A 173 12.36 13.32 -12.64
C ALA A 173 13.07 14.61 -12.15
N PRO A 174 12.42 15.80 -12.24
CA PRO A 174 12.95 16.99 -11.61
C PRO A 174 13.37 16.73 -10.15
N PRO A 175 14.56 17.19 -9.70
CA PRO A 175 15.03 16.98 -8.34
C PRO A 175 14.03 17.43 -7.26
N VAL A 176 13.27 18.49 -7.55
CA VAL A 176 12.20 19.02 -6.71
C VAL A 176 10.94 19.26 -7.54
N GLN A 177 9.81 18.64 -7.14
CA GLN A 177 8.50 18.77 -7.80
C GLN A 177 7.45 19.17 -6.77
N GLY A 178 6.99 20.42 -6.84
CA GLY A 178 6.19 21.01 -5.78
C GLY A 178 6.94 20.92 -4.45
N PHE A 179 6.41 20.10 -3.53
CA PHE A 179 7.00 19.85 -2.20
C PHE A 179 7.77 18.53 -2.10
N TYR A 180 7.83 17.72 -3.15
CA TYR A 180 8.46 16.41 -3.12
C TYR A 180 9.91 16.46 -3.61
N LYS A 181 10.83 15.83 -2.85
CA LYS A 181 12.25 15.70 -3.21
C LYS A 181 12.53 14.27 -3.66
N CYS A 182 12.86 14.09 -4.94
CA CYS A 182 13.01 12.76 -5.52
C CYS A 182 14.26 12.03 -5.03
N ALA A 183 15.40 12.71 -4.94
CA ALA A 183 16.67 12.05 -4.60
C ALA A 183 16.68 11.37 -3.22
N PRO A 184 16.24 12.00 -2.11
CA PRO A 184 16.11 11.31 -0.83
C PRO A 184 15.11 10.14 -0.89
N GLY A 185 14.03 10.27 -1.67
CA GLY A 185 13.06 9.21 -1.87
C GLY A 185 13.67 7.99 -2.57
N VAL A 186 14.49 8.19 -3.60
CA VAL A 186 15.22 7.12 -4.31
C VAL A 186 16.11 6.37 -3.32
N THR A 187 16.95 7.09 -2.57
CA THR A 187 17.89 6.48 -1.62
C THR A 187 17.17 5.65 -0.56
N LEU A 188 16.05 6.16 -0.02
CA LEU A 188 15.26 5.44 0.97
C LEU A 188 14.65 4.16 0.38
N ALA A 189 14.00 4.25 -0.79
CA ALA A 189 13.34 3.11 -1.40
C ALA A 189 14.34 2.02 -1.87
N GLU A 190 15.53 2.41 -2.34
CA GLU A 190 16.62 1.48 -2.63
C GLU A 190 17.05 0.71 -1.37
N LYS A 191 17.27 1.42 -0.25
CA LYS A 191 17.67 0.78 1.01
C LYS A 191 16.61 -0.18 1.53
N VAL A 192 15.33 0.17 1.41
CA VAL A 192 14.24 -0.74 1.77
C VAL A 192 14.24 -1.98 0.87
N SER A 193 14.37 -1.80 -0.44
CA SER A 193 14.42 -2.92 -1.39
C SER A 193 15.62 -3.85 -1.13
N GLU A 194 16.80 -3.29 -0.82
CA GLU A 194 17.99 -4.07 -0.46
C GLU A 194 17.75 -4.93 0.79
N LEU A 195 17.09 -4.37 1.81
CA LEU A 195 16.74 -5.10 3.03
C LEU A 195 15.72 -6.20 2.74
N GLU A 196 14.65 -5.91 2.02
CA GLU A 196 13.63 -6.88 1.64
C GLU A 196 14.21 -8.07 0.85
N ASP A 197 15.09 -7.78 -0.11
CA ASP A 197 15.76 -8.81 -0.91
C ASP A 197 16.69 -9.67 -0.01
N ALA A 198 17.44 -9.05 0.91
CA ALA A 198 18.32 -9.77 1.84
C ALA A 198 17.52 -10.69 2.77
N PHE A 199 16.44 -10.19 3.39
CA PHE A 199 15.57 -11.01 4.25
C PHE A 199 14.85 -12.12 3.47
N SER A 200 14.50 -11.89 2.21
CA SER A 200 13.89 -12.92 1.36
C SER A 200 14.84 -14.09 1.11
N LEU A 201 16.13 -13.81 0.92
CA LEU A 201 17.17 -14.84 0.75
C LEU A 201 17.38 -15.64 2.03
N THR A 202 17.50 -14.98 3.20
CA THR A 202 17.67 -15.67 4.48
C THR A 202 16.50 -16.60 4.79
N LEU A 203 15.25 -16.15 4.53
CA LEU A 203 14.06 -16.97 4.72
C LEU A 203 13.99 -18.17 3.74
N ALA A 204 14.59 -18.06 2.56
CA ALA A 204 14.66 -19.17 1.61
C ALA A 204 15.69 -20.22 2.05
N GLU A 205 16.83 -19.79 2.58
CA GLU A 205 17.86 -20.66 3.16
C GLU A 205 17.34 -21.42 4.38
N ASP A 206 16.60 -20.73 5.28
CA ASP A 206 15.99 -21.34 6.46
C ASP A 206 14.95 -22.41 6.08
N ARG A 207 14.10 -22.15 5.06
CA ARG A 207 13.16 -23.15 4.56
C ARG A 207 13.88 -24.38 4.00
N HIS A 208 14.95 -24.18 3.23
CA HIS A 208 15.75 -25.29 2.70
C HIS A 208 16.39 -26.12 3.82
N ASN A 209 16.86 -25.48 4.89
CA ASN A 209 17.45 -26.16 6.04
C ASN A 209 16.40 -26.96 6.84
N VAL A 210 15.19 -26.43 7.01
CA VAL A 210 14.06 -27.14 7.64
C VAL A 210 13.64 -28.36 6.82
N ASP A 211 13.57 -28.25 5.49
CA ASP A 211 13.23 -29.38 4.60
C ASP A 211 14.30 -30.48 4.66
N LEU A 212 15.58 -30.12 4.77
CA LEU A 212 16.69 -31.08 4.94
C LEU A 212 16.62 -31.81 6.29
N ILE A 213 16.26 -31.12 7.37
CA ILE A 213 16.08 -31.72 8.71
C ILE A 213 14.84 -32.63 8.73
N GLY A 214 13.73 -32.23 8.10
CA GLY A 214 12.51 -33.04 7.99
C GLY A 214 12.67 -34.30 7.11
N SER A 215 13.56 -34.25 6.12
CA SER A 215 13.89 -35.41 5.27
C SER A 215 14.80 -36.42 5.97
N SER A 216 15.57 -35.99 6.97
CA SER A 216 16.46 -36.84 7.77
C SER A 216 15.69 -37.66 8.83
N SER A 217 14.60 -37.13 9.40
CA SER A 217 13.80 -37.86 10.40
C SER A 217 12.91 -38.97 9.82
N ALA A 218 12.64 -38.94 8.51
CA ALA A 218 11.87 -39.98 7.81
C ALA A 218 12.71 -41.23 7.41
N ALA A 219 14.02 -41.22 7.64
CA ALA A 219 14.94 -42.28 7.20
C ALA A 219 15.38 -43.24 8.33
N THR A 220 14.67 -43.29 9.46
CA THR A 220 14.97 -44.22 10.57
C THR A 220 13.73 -44.92 11.11
N GLU A 221 13.14 -45.78 10.29
CA GLU A 221 12.35 -46.93 10.78
C GLU A 221 12.72 -48.17 9.95
N ASP A 222 13.79 -48.86 10.36
CA ASP A 222 13.88 -50.31 10.15
C ASP A 222 14.82 -50.97 11.17
N GLY A 223 14.31 -52.01 11.85
CA GLY A 223 15.07 -52.99 12.64
C GLY A 223 15.56 -52.59 14.04
N ASP A 224 14.89 -53.01 15.11
CA ASP A 224 15.11 -54.36 15.69
C ASP A 224 14.37 -54.53 17.03
N ILE A 225 13.55 -55.58 17.11
CA ILE A 225 12.82 -55.99 18.31
C ILE A 225 13.74 -56.81 19.21
N LYS A 226 14.08 -56.34 20.41
CA LYS A 226 14.38 -57.23 21.56
C LYS A 226 13.82 -56.71 22.88
N ASN A 227 12.92 -57.52 23.43
CA ASN A 227 12.37 -57.44 24.78
C ASN A 227 13.45 -57.56 25.87
N SER A 228 13.34 -56.73 26.91
CA SER A 228 13.64 -57.17 28.28
C SER A 228 12.74 -56.45 29.28
N VAL A 229 11.99 -57.28 30.00
CA VAL A 229 11.07 -56.97 31.10
C VAL A 229 11.84 -56.48 32.34
N LEU A 230 11.38 -55.41 33.01
CA LEU A 230 10.96 -55.41 34.43
C LEU A 230 10.65 -53.98 34.97
N ASN A 231 9.35 -53.77 35.23
CA ASN A 231 8.74 -53.36 36.52
C ASN A 231 8.86 -51.93 37.11
N ARG A 232 7.66 -51.30 37.29
CA ARG A 232 7.07 -50.62 38.47
C ARG A 232 6.32 -49.32 38.06
N THR A 233 4.98 -49.33 38.00
CA THR A 233 4.01 -48.77 39.01
C THR A 233 4.32 -47.31 39.40
N SER A 234 3.47 -46.29 39.24
CA SER A 234 2.01 -46.21 39.50
C SER A 234 1.39 -44.94 38.87
N ASP A 235 0.06 -44.95 38.70
CA ASP A 235 -0.97 -43.88 38.86
C ASP A 235 -0.53 -42.41 39.08
N GLU A 236 -1.15 -41.34 38.54
CA GLU A 236 -2.58 -40.99 38.58
C GLU A 236 -3.01 -39.97 37.49
N SER A 237 -4.33 -39.96 37.31
CA SER A 237 -5.30 -39.23 36.48
C SER A 237 -5.53 -37.71 36.71
N HIS A 238 -5.86 -37.03 35.58
CA HIS A 238 -6.88 -35.96 35.36
C HIS A 238 -6.62 -34.49 35.79
N PRO A 239 -7.35 -33.47 35.24
CA PRO A 239 -8.11 -33.37 33.97
C PRO A 239 -7.88 -32.05 33.15
N ASN A 240 -8.39 -32.07 31.92
CA ASN A 240 -8.55 -30.93 31.00
C ASN A 240 -9.44 -29.81 31.56
N HIS A 241 -8.98 -28.55 31.45
CA HIS A 241 -9.84 -27.38 31.44
C HIS A 241 -9.59 -26.54 30.18
N GLY A 242 -10.62 -26.44 29.34
CA GLY A 242 -10.63 -25.52 28.20
C GLY A 242 -10.68 -24.07 28.68
N ILE A 243 -9.86 -23.22 28.06
CA ILE A 243 -9.87 -21.77 28.25
C ILE A 243 -10.23 -21.15 26.90
N ASP A 244 -11.41 -20.55 26.87
CA ASP A 244 -11.90 -19.66 25.82
C ASP A 244 -11.04 -18.40 25.80
N THR A 245 -10.18 -18.27 24.79
CA THR A 245 -9.35 -17.07 24.57
C THR A 245 -9.98 -16.18 23.50
N ARG A 246 -11.01 -15.41 23.87
CA ARG A 246 -11.33 -14.17 23.14
C ARG A 246 -10.54 -13.01 23.75
N PRO A 247 -9.82 -12.19 22.97
CA PRO A 247 -9.18 -11.00 23.50
C PRO A 247 -10.23 -9.97 23.93
N HIS A 248 -10.11 -9.52 25.17
CA HIS A 248 -10.93 -8.46 25.77
C HIS A 248 -10.40 -7.10 25.31
N CYS A 249 -11.22 -6.33 24.58
CA CYS A 249 -10.92 -4.95 24.22
C CYS A 249 -11.10 -4.05 25.46
N PRO A 250 -10.12 -3.22 25.85
CA PRO A 250 -10.25 -2.37 27.02
C PRO A 250 -11.15 -1.17 26.72
N ASP A 251 -12.30 -1.08 27.40
CA ASP A 251 -13.10 0.14 27.44
C ASP A 251 -12.33 1.23 28.20
N ARG A 252 -12.06 2.37 27.55
CA ARG A 252 -11.69 3.58 28.28
C ARG A 252 -12.44 4.81 27.80
N VAL A 253 -13.42 5.16 28.62
CA VAL A 253 -14.06 6.47 28.75
C VAL A 253 -12.99 7.57 28.85
N VAL A 254 -12.96 8.48 27.88
CA VAL A 254 -12.27 9.77 28.01
C VAL A 254 -13.32 10.88 28.04
N ARG A 255 -13.50 11.46 29.23
CA ARG A 255 -14.23 12.73 29.39
C ARG A 255 -13.42 13.83 28.74
N ILE A 256 -13.98 14.48 27.73
CA ILE A 256 -13.42 15.70 27.14
C ILE A 256 -13.77 16.86 28.09
N GLY A 257 -12.76 17.40 28.76
CA GLY A 257 -12.86 18.67 29.48
C GLY A 257 -12.67 19.82 28.49
N ALA A 258 -13.68 20.68 28.39
CA ALA A 258 -13.60 21.93 27.66
C ALA A 258 -12.68 22.93 28.38
N LYS A 259 -11.80 23.60 27.61
CA LYS A 259 -11.40 24.99 27.82
C LYS A 259 -10.87 25.57 26.51
#